data_AF-A0A9Q3CNS4-F1
#
_entry.id   AF-A0A9Q3CNS4-F1
#
_cell.length_a   1.000
_cell.length_b   1.000
_cell.length_c   1.000
_cell.angle_alpha   90.00
_cell.angle_beta   90.00
_cell.angle_gamma   90.00
#
_symmetry.space_group_name_H-M   'P 1'
#
loop_
_entity.id
_entity.type
_entity.pdbx_description
1 polymer ?
#
loop_
_entity_poly.entity_id
_entity_poly.type
_entity_poly.pdbx_seq_one_letter_code
_entity_poly.pdbx_strand_id
1 'polypeptide(L)'
;MIKIQEPRKPWEIVHMDWVTGIPPGGDRSYNSCILIVDRFSETPIFLPCHKDDTVMYTALLIWNRVISWTGIFKNIISDRHLKFTSALWTNLYQLFGTKLSFPTAYPPQNDGLAERMIQTLEDMVRRVCAYGLEFKGCDGFTHHWCTLSPALQLA
;
A
#
# COMPACT_ATOMS: atom_id res chain seq x y z
N MET A 1 15.66 15.13 11.72
CA MET A 1 14.28 14.63 11.51
C MET A 1 13.77 15.15 10.18
N ILE A 2 13.25 14.28 9.31
CA ILE A 2 12.57 14.72 8.08
C ILE A 2 11.17 15.18 8.49
N LYS A 3 10.91 16.49 8.40
CA LYS A 3 9.57 17.02 8.62
C LYS A 3 8.75 16.79 7.36
N ILE A 4 7.82 15.84 7.42
CA ILE A 4 6.86 15.60 6.33
C ILE A 4 5.87 16.76 6.34
N GLN A 5 5.63 17.40 5.19
CA GLN A 5 4.70 18.53 5.07
C GLN A 5 3.26 18.00 5.08
N GLU A 6 2.31 18.73 5.68
CA GLU A 6 0.89 18.38 5.57
C GLU A 6 0.40 18.37 4.11
N PRO A 7 -0.35 17.33 3.68
CA PRO A 7 -0.98 17.34 2.37
C PRO A 7 -2.07 18.40 2.33
N ARG A 8 -2.25 19.05 1.17
CA ARG A 8 -3.28 20.08 0.98
C ARG A 8 -4.52 19.57 0.25
N LYS A 9 -4.40 18.41 -0.41
CA LYS A 9 -5.47 17.74 -1.13
C LYS A 9 -5.26 16.22 -1.10
N PRO A 10 -6.32 15.43 -1.38
CA PRO A 10 -6.21 13.98 -1.50
C PRO A 10 -5.08 13.55 -2.44
N TRP A 11 -4.38 12.48 -2.07
CA TRP A 11 -3.36 11.79 -2.86
C TRP A 11 -2.08 12.60 -3.13
N GLU A 12 -1.87 13.74 -2.45
CA GLU A 12 -0.58 14.44 -2.57
C GLU A 12 0.56 13.70 -1.89
N ILE A 13 0.28 13.10 -0.73
CA ILE A 13 1.26 12.42 0.10
C ILE A 13 0.68 11.08 0.47
N VAL A 14 1.40 10.01 0.14
CA VAL A 14 0.97 8.65 0.43
C VAL A 14 1.98 7.92 1.29
N HIS A 15 1.48 7.09 2.18
CA HIS A 15 2.26 6.05 2.84
C HIS A 15 2.14 4.77 2.03
N MET A 16 3.26 4.12 1.77
CA MET A 16 3.30 2.87 1.01
C MET A 16 4.07 1.81 1.77
N ASP A 17 3.53 0.59 1.76
CA ASP A 17 4.19 -0.56 2.37
C ASP A 17 3.96 -1.83 1.55
N TRP A 18 4.90 -2.77 1.69
CA TRP A 18 4.83 -4.06 1.02
C TRP A 18 4.65 -5.18 2.04
N VAL A 19 3.43 -5.71 2.11
CA VAL A 19 3.13 -6.84 2.98
C VAL A 19 3.45 -8.14 2.25
N THR A 20 4.47 -8.84 2.74
CA THR A 20 4.90 -10.16 2.23
C THR A 20 4.64 -11.28 3.26
N GLY A 21 4.79 -12.53 2.81
CA GLY A 21 4.71 -13.69 3.70
C GLY A 21 3.28 -14.06 4.09
N ILE A 22 2.30 -13.64 3.27
CA ILE A 22 0.90 -14.01 3.44
C ILE A 22 0.57 -15.26 2.59
N PRO A 23 -0.34 -16.13 3.06
CA PRO A 23 -0.75 -17.32 2.33
C PRO A 23 -1.37 -16.96 0.97
N PRO A 24 -1.19 -17.81 -0.06
CA PRO A 24 -1.80 -17.63 -1.36
C PRO A 24 -3.31 -17.42 -1.27
N GLY A 25 -3.84 -16.37 -1.90
CA GLY A 25 -5.26 -16.02 -1.86
C GLY A 25 -5.84 -15.68 -3.24
N GLY A 26 -7.15 -15.95 -3.38
CA GLY A 26 -7.92 -15.72 -4.59
C GLY A 26 -7.51 -16.60 -5.79
N ASP A 27 -8.21 -16.45 -6.91
CA ASP A 27 -8.02 -17.29 -8.12
C ASP A 27 -6.60 -17.24 -8.70
N ARG A 28 -5.88 -16.14 -8.45
CA ARG A 28 -4.52 -15.91 -8.94
C ARG A 28 -3.43 -16.27 -7.92
N SER A 29 -3.81 -16.82 -6.76
CA SER A 29 -2.87 -17.26 -5.72
C SER A 29 -1.88 -16.16 -5.31
N TYR A 30 -2.38 -14.94 -5.10
CA TYR A 30 -1.56 -13.81 -4.66
C TYR A 30 -0.98 -14.09 -3.28
N ASN A 31 0.29 -13.76 -3.07
CA ASN A 31 1.02 -14.06 -1.83
C ASN A 31 1.70 -12.83 -1.21
N SER A 32 1.31 -11.64 -1.67
CA SER A 32 1.73 -10.34 -1.15
C SER A 32 0.69 -9.28 -1.51
N CYS A 33 0.76 -8.13 -0.85
CA CYS A 33 0.01 -6.96 -1.27
C CYS A 33 0.80 -5.67 -1.06
N ILE A 34 0.49 -4.67 -1.88
CA ILE A 34 0.97 -3.31 -1.70
C ILE A 34 -0.15 -2.54 -1.00
N LEU A 35 0.18 -1.93 0.13
CA LEU A 35 -0.69 -1.01 0.84
C LEU A 35 -0.32 0.41 0.45
N ILE A 36 -1.31 1.22 0.10
CA ILE A 36 -1.15 2.64 -0.16
C ILE A 36 -2.20 3.37 0.67
N VAL A 37 -1.79 4.26 1.56
CA VAL A 37 -2.69 5.07 2.38
C VAL A 37 -2.52 6.54 2.02
N ASP A 38 -3.60 7.19 1.63
CA ASP A 38 -3.61 8.65 1.44
C ASP A 38 -3.48 9.34 2.79
N ARG A 39 -2.47 10.21 2.95
CA ARG A 39 -2.27 10.95 4.21
C ARG A 39 -3.35 12.00 4.45
N PHE A 40 -4.02 12.49 3.41
CA PHE A 40 -5.04 13.54 3.56
C PHE A 40 -6.38 12.98 4.05
N SER A 41 -6.86 11.91 3.43
CA SER A 41 -8.16 11.32 3.72
C SER A 41 -8.11 10.06 4.59
N GLU A 42 -6.90 9.54 4.87
CA GLU A 42 -6.67 8.24 5.52
C GLU A 42 -7.21 7.05 4.73
N THR A 43 -7.63 7.26 3.48
CA THR A 43 -8.19 6.21 2.63
C THR A 43 -7.10 5.20 2.26
N PRO A 44 -7.27 3.90 2.59
CA PRO A 44 -6.33 2.87 2.20
C PRO A 44 -6.68 2.29 0.82
N ILE A 45 -5.68 1.74 0.14
CA ILE A 45 -5.80 0.96 -1.09
C ILE A 45 -4.95 -0.29 -0.92
N PHE A 46 -5.55 -1.44 -1.22
CA PHE A 46 -4.89 -2.74 -1.21
C PHE A 46 -4.74 -3.24 -2.65
N LEU A 47 -3.50 -3.51 -3.06
CA LEU A 47 -3.18 -4.07 -4.37
C LEU A 47 -2.59 -5.48 -4.19
N PRO A 48 -3.39 -6.55 -4.36
CA PRO A 48 -2.88 -7.92 -4.36
C PRO A 48 -1.85 -8.14 -5.47
N CYS A 49 -0.75 -8.78 -5.12
CA CYS A 49 0.38 -9.00 -6.02
C CYS A 49 1.18 -10.25 -5.58
N HIS A 50 2.28 -10.52 -6.28
CA HIS A 50 3.21 -11.58 -5.92
C HIS A 50 4.49 -11.00 -5.33
N LYS A 51 5.04 -11.67 -4.32
CA LYS A 51 6.31 -11.27 -3.67
C LYS A 51 7.44 -11.15 -4.69
N ASP A 52 7.43 -11.99 -5.72
CA ASP A 52 8.46 -12.09 -6.76
C ASP A 52 8.16 -11.21 -7.98
N ASP A 53 7.08 -10.40 -7.94
CA ASP A 53 6.77 -9.46 -9.02
C ASP A 53 7.92 -8.51 -9.28
N THR A 54 8.23 -8.30 -10.56
CA THR A 54 9.29 -7.36 -10.95
C THR A 54 8.93 -5.93 -10.51
N VAL A 55 9.95 -5.09 -10.35
CA VAL A 55 9.74 -3.66 -10.06
C VAL A 55 8.94 -2.99 -11.18
N MET A 56 9.15 -3.39 -12.44
CA MET A 56 8.37 -2.89 -13.58
C MET A 56 6.88 -3.25 -13.47
N TYR A 57 6.59 -4.51 -13.18
CA TYR A 57 5.21 -4.95 -13.01
C TYR A 57 4.52 -4.20 -11.86
N THR A 58 5.24 -4.04 -10.74
CA THR A 58 4.79 -3.24 -9.58
C THR A 58 4.44 -1.81 -9.99
N ALA A 59 5.32 -1.13 -10.71
CA ALA A 59 5.11 0.24 -11.16
C ALA A 59 3.87 0.34 -12.07
N LEU A 60 3.71 -0.61 -13.00
CA LEU A 60 2.53 -0.67 -13.88
C LEU A 60 1.24 -0.96 -13.12
N LEU A 61 1.29 -1.84 -12.12
CA LEU A 61 0.14 -2.15 -11.26
C LEU A 61 -0.36 -0.89 -10.55
N ILE A 62 0.56 -0.14 -9.92
CA ILE A 62 0.22 1.11 -9.23
C ILE A 62 -0.23 2.18 -10.21
N TRP A 63 0.41 2.27 -11.38
CA TRP A 63 0.01 3.20 -12.42
C TRP A 63 -1.44 2.99 -12.85
N ASN A 64 -1.75 1.76 -13.23
CA ASN A 64 -3.06 1.40 -13.77
C ASN A 64 -4.16 1.49 -12.71
N ARG A 65 -3.87 1.10 -11.46
CA ARG A 65 -4.87 0.95 -10.41
C ARG A 65 -5.03 2.17 -9.52
N VAL A 66 -4.05 3.07 -9.46
CA VAL A 66 -4.07 4.22 -8.54
C VAL A 66 -3.78 5.52 -9.28
N ILE A 67 -2.58 5.67 -9.85
CA ILE A 67 -2.14 6.94 -10.45
C ILE A 67 -3.07 7.38 -11.60
N SER A 68 -3.66 6.44 -12.33
CA SER A 68 -4.61 6.70 -13.44
C SER A 68 -5.81 7.57 -13.06
N TRP A 69 -6.25 7.55 -11.80
CA TRP A 69 -7.38 8.35 -11.32
C TRP A 69 -7.03 9.29 -10.16
N THR A 70 -5.97 9.03 -9.39
CA THR A 70 -5.50 9.94 -8.34
C THR A 70 -4.61 11.06 -8.89
N GLY A 71 -3.97 10.82 -10.04
CA GLY A 71 -2.81 11.59 -10.50
C GLY A 71 -1.53 11.20 -9.79
N ILE A 72 -0.42 11.86 -10.17
CA ILE A 72 0.92 11.60 -9.65
C ILE A 72 1.07 12.17 -8.23
N PHE A 73 1.59 11.36 -7.31
CA PHE A 73 1.86 11.76 -5.94
C PHE A 73 3.01 12.77 -5.87
N LYS A 74 2.96 13.71 -4.91
CA LYS A 74 4.08 14.63 -4.65
C LYS A 74 5.14 14.00 -3.75
N ASN A 75 4.72 13.18 -2.80
CA ASN A 75 5.64 12.49 -1.88
C ASN A 75 5.14 11.07 -1.59
N ILE A 76 6.06 10.11 -1.66
CA ILE A 76 5.84 8.74 -1.23
C ILE A 76 6.70 8.52 0.00
N ILE A 77 6.06 8.11 1.09
CA ILE A 77 6.72 7.69 2.32
C ILE A 77 6.62 6.17 2.37
N SER A 78 7.75 5.48 2.33
CA SER A 78 7.76 4.02 2.40
C SER A 78 8.88 3.51 3.28
N ASP A 79 8.78 2.23 3.62
CA ASP A 79 9.89 1.49 4.19
C ASP A 79 11.04 1.33 3.16
N ARG A 80 12.12 0.67 3.58
CA ARG A 80 13.30 0.44 2.76
C ARG A 80 13.24 -0.87 1.96
N HIS A 81 12.04 -1.36 1.64
CA HIS A 81 11.91 -2.58 0.85
C HIS A 81 12.72 -2.47 -0.46
N LEU A 82 13.38 -3.57 -0.87
CA LEU A 82 14.31 -3.60 -2.01
C LEU A 82 13.68 -3.08 -3.31
N LYS A 83 12.37 -3.28 -3.49
CA LYS A 83 11.64 -2.79 -4.67
C LYS A 83 11.53 -1.25 -4.68
N PHE A 84 11.23 -0.64 -3.53
CA PHE A 84 11.10 0.82 -3.40
C PHE A 84 12.45 1.55 -3.43
N THR A 85 13.55 0.85 -3.14
CA THR A 85 14.91 1.40 -3.19
C THR A 85 15.66 1.08 -4.49
N SER A 86 15.03 0.35 -5.42
CA SER A 86 15.64 -0.01 -6.69
C SER A 86 15.85 1.20 -7.60
N ALA A 87 16.93 1.16 -8.41
CA ALA A 87 17.27 2.26 -9.34
C ALA A 87 16.13 2.60 -10.30
N LEU A 88 15.38 1.58 -10.74
CA LEU A 88 14.23 1.78 -11.61
C LEU A 88 13.14 2.60 -10.92
N TRP A 89 12.79 2.21 -9.68
CA TRP A 89 11.78 2.90 -8.91
C TRP A 89 12.17 4.33 -8.59
N THR A 90 13.41 4.54 -8.12
CA THR A 90 13.92 5.88 -7.79
C THR A 90 13.95 6.78 -9.01
N ASN A 91 14.42 6.28 -10.16
CA ASN A 91 14.49 7.06 -11.38
C ASN A 91 13.10 7.38 -11.94
N LEU A 92 12.17 6.42 -11.88
CA LEU A 92 10.78 6.61 -12.34
C LEU A 92 10.10 7.76 -11.58
N TYR A 93 10.15 7.73 -10.25
CA TYR A 93 9.49 8.76 -9.44
C TYR A 93 10.25 10.10 -9.47
N GLN A 94 11.56 10.08 -9.66
CA GLN A 94 12.32 11.30 -9.94
C GLN A 94 11.85 11.97 -11.25
N LEU A 95 11.62 11.18 -12.32
CA LEU A 95 11.08 11.70 -13.59
C LEU A 95 9.67 12.28 -13.42
N PHE A 96 8.86 11.70 -12.54
CA PHE A 96 7.53 12.23 -12.19
C PHE A 96 7.57 13.46 -11.28
N GLY A 97 8.75 13.85 -10.78
CA GLY A 97 8.88 14.94 -9.81
C GLY A 97 8.36 14.56 -8.42
N THR A 98 8.19 13.27 -8.15
CA THR A 98 7.75 12.73 -6.85
C THR A 98 8.96 12.58 -5.93
N LYS A 99 8.84 13.10 -4.70
CA LYS A 99 9.82 12.88 -3.65
C LYS A 99 9.65 11.50 -3.04
N LEU A 100 10.74 10.75 -2.89
CA LEU A 100 10.76 9.49 -2.14
C LEU A 100 11.37 9.76 -0.75
N SER A 101 10.67 9.31 0.29
CA SER A 101 11.06 9.48 1.70
C SER A 101 11.16 8.11 2.36
N PHE A 102 12.38 7.73 2.80
CA PHE A 102 12.67 6.45 3.46
C PHE A 102 13.14 6.67 4.91
N PRO A 103 12.23 6.75 5.89
CA PRO A 103 12.59 6.96 7.29
C PRO A 103 13.50 5.82 7.81
N THR A 104 14.55 6.15 8.57
CA THR A 104 15.45 5.17 9.23
C THR A 104 14.87 4.58 10.51
N ALA A 105 13.91 5.27 11.10
CA ALA A 105 13.17 4.89 12.28
C ALA A 105 11.79 5.54 12.14
N TYR A 106 10.74 4.82 12.50
CA TYR A 106 9.41 5.40 12.66
C TYR A 106 9.50 6.54 13.70
N PRO A 107 9.41 7.82 13.29
CA PRO A 107 9.63 8.92 14.22
C PRO A 107 8.47 8.99 15.22
N PRO A 108 8.72 8.98 16.54
CA PRO A 108 7.64 8.99 17.55
C PRO A 108 6.74 10.24 17.58
N GLN A 109 6.96 11.25 16.73
CA GLN A 109 6.30 12.55 16.84
C GLN A 109 6.32 13.30 15.51
N ASN A 110 5.33 13.02 14.68
CA ASN A 110 4.49 13.99 13.97
C ASN A 110 3.70 13.21 12.92
N ASP A 111 2.39 13.08 13.14
CA ASP A 111 1.40 12.44 12.26
C ASP A 111 1.44 10.93 12.08
N GLY A 112 1.39 10.23 13.21
CA GLY A 112 1.23 8.78 13.27
C GLY A 112 -0.16 8.26 12.86
N LEU A 113 -1.05 9.01 12.21
CA LEU A 113 -2.37 8.46 11.82
C LEU A 113 -2.26 7.54 10.61
N ALA A 114 -1.75 8.03 9.47
CA ALA A 114 -1.52 7.20 8.29
C ALA A 114 -0.50 6.06 8.57
N GLU A 115 0.48 6.29 9.45
CA GLU A 115 1.41 5.26 9.91
C GLU A 115 0.75 4.21 10.80
N ARG A 116 -0.07 4.60 11.78
CA ARG A 116 -0.84 3.62 12.58
C ARG A 116 -1.85 2.89 11.73
N MET A 117 -2.42 3.56 10.72
CA MET A 117 -3.32 2.94 9.77
C MET A 117 -2.59 1.85 8.98
N ILE A 118 -1.42 2.12 8.41
CA ILE A 118 -0.69 1.11 7.64
C ILE A 118 -0.31 -0.11 8.51
N GLN A 119 0.14 0.13 9.75
CA GLN A 119 0.42 -0.94 10.72
C GLN A 119 -0.83 -1.75 11.07
N THR A 120 -1.96 -1.07 11.31
CA THR A 120 -3.24 -1.72 11.63
C THR A 120 -3.72 -2.58 10.48
N LEU A 121 -3.62 -2.08 9.25
CA LEU A 121 -4.03 -2.79 8.04
C LEU A 121 -3.11 -3.97 7.74
N GLU A 122 -1.80 -3.83 7.95
CA GLU A 122 -0.85 -4.95 7.87
C GLU A 122 -1.22 -6.06 8.86
N ASP A 123 -1.39 -5.72 10.13
CA ASP A 123 -1.79 -6.64 11.19
C ASP A 123 -3.11 -7.34 10.86
N MET A 124 -4.08 -6.60 10.35
CA MET A 124 -5.38 -7.12 9.95
C MET A 124 -5.24 -8.12 8.79
N VAL A 125 -4.49 -7.80 7.74
CA VAL A 125 -4.25 -8.73 6.62
C VAL A 125 -3.57 -10.00 7.13
N ARG A 126 -2.54 -9.87 7.97
CA ARG A 126 -1.84 -11.03 8.55
C ARG A 126 -2.77 -11.90 9.40
N ARG A 127 -3.64 -11.29 10.21
CA ARG A 127 -4.61 -12.03 11.05
C ARG A 127 -5.68 -12.73 10.22
N VAL A 128 -6.29 -12.03 9.27
CA VAL A 128 -7.28 -12.63 8.35
C VAL A 128 -6.70 -13.86 7.67
N CYS A 129 -5.45 -13.74 7.21
CA CYS A 129 -4.71 -14.84 6.61
C CYS A 129 -4.41 -15.99 7.58
N ALA A 130 -3.92 -15.71 8.79
CA ALA A 130 -3.52 -16.72 9.76
C ALA A 130 -4.70 -17.55 10.30
N TYR A 131 -5.85 -16.91 10.48
CA TYR A 131 -7.07 -17.56 10.97
C TYR A 131 -7.91 -18.20 9.85
N GLY A 132 -7.48 -18.09 8.59
CA GLY A 132 -8.25 -18.60 7.45
C GLY A 132 -9.64 -17.98 7.37
N LEU A 133 -9.79 -16.71 7.75
CA LEU A 133 -11.09 -16.06 7.82
C LEU A 133 -11.64 -15.90 6.42
N GLU A 134 -12.66 -16.69 6.13
CA GLU A 134 -13.50 -16.62 4.95
C GLU A 134 -14.77 -15.84 5.30
N PHE A 135 -15.06 -14.76 4.57
CA PHE A 135 -16.26 -13.97 4.80
C PHE A 135 -17.31 -14.28 3.74
N LYS A 136 -18.53 -14.63 4.12
CA LYS A 136 -19.63 -14.74 3.15
C LYS A 136 -20.21 -13.36 2.88
N GLY A 137 -20.11 -12.90 1.64
CA GLY A 137 -20.70 -11.64 1.21
C GLY A 137 -22.21 -11.75 1.10
N CYS A 138 -22.88 -10.60 1.02
CA CYS A 138 -24.32 -10.53 0.74
C CYS A 138 -24.69 -11.07 -0.65
N ASP A 139 -23.70 -11.26 -1.51
CA ASP A 139 -23.78 -11.91 -2.81
C ASP A 139 -23.75 -13.45 -2.72
N GLY A 140 -23.54 -14.02 -1.54
CA GLY A 140 -23.49 -15.47 -1.30
C GLY A 140 -22.13 -16.11 -1.61
N PHE A 141 -21.13 -15.34 -2.02
CA PHE A 141 -19.78 -15.84 -2.31
C PHE A 141 -18.88 -15.79 -1.07
N THR A 142 -17.93 -16.73 -1.00
CA THR A 142 -16.86 -16.69 -0.01
C THR A 142 -15.78 -15.73 -0.48
N HIS A 143 -15.46 -14.76 0.36
CA HIS A 143 -14.46 -13.74 0.12
C HIS A 143 -13.16 -14.11 0.83
N HIS A 144 -12.06 -14.05 0.08
CA HIS A 144 -10.69 -14.19 0.58
C HIS A 144 -10.10 -12.81 0.89
N TRP A 145 -8.91 -12.77 1.51
CA TRP A 145 -8.25 -11.49 1.80
C TRP A 145 -8.08 -10.59 0.54
N CYS A 146 -7.92 -11.18 -0.65
CA CYS A 146 -7.86 -10.44 -1.91
C CYS A 146 -9.19 -9.75 -2.28
N THR A 147 -10.33 -10.36 -1.95
CA THR A 147 -11.66 -9.82 -2.27
C THR A 147 -12.24 -8.97 -1.14
N LEU A 148 -11.62 -9.00 0.06
CA LEU A 148 -11.91 -8.04 1.13
C LEU A 148 -11.36 -6.63 0.83
N SER A 149 -10.46 -6.48 -0.15
CA SER A 149 -9.86 -5.18 -0.53
C SER A 149 -10.88 -4.02 -0.61
N PRO A 150 -12.06 -4.16 -1.25
CA PRO A 150 -13.08 -3.10 -1.26
C PRO A 150 -13.76 -2.87 0.10
N ALA A 151 -13.96 -3.90 0.92
CA ALA A 151 -14.54 -3.76 2.26
C ALA A 151 -13.55 -3.09 3.23
N LEU A 152 -12.26 -3.35 3.06
CA LEU A 152 -11.16 -2.76 3.83
C LEU A 152 -10.83 -1.32 3.39
N GLN A 153 -11.32 -0.90 2.22
CA GLN A 153 -11.27 0.49 1.74
C GLN A 153 -12.35 1.39 2.38
N LEU A 154 -13.36 0.79 3.02
CA LEU A 154 -14.51 1.48 3.62
C LEU A 154 -14.47 1.51 5.16
N ALA A 155 -13.44 0.91 5.77
CA ALA A 155 -13.28 0.77 7.22
C ALA A 155 -12.48 1.94 7.82
#